data_AF-A0A962SX87-F1
#
_entry.id   AF-A0A962SX87-F1
#
_cell.length_a   1.000
_cell.length_b   1.000
_cell.length_c   1.000
_cell.angle_alpha   90.00
_cell.angle_beta   90.00
_cell.angle_gamma   90.00
#
_symmetry.space_group_name_H-M   'P 1'
#
loop_
_entity.id
_entity.type
_entity.pdbx_description
1 polymer ?
#
loop_
_entity_poly.entity_id
_entity_poly.type
_entity_poly.pdbx_seq_one_letter_code
_entity_poly.pdbx_strand_id
1 'polypeptide(L)'
;EWDAYAGNYTSDYRAVANGGVSEWSFEVRSDQPRTITLSWAGPQDVLQHSKLLDDETKKIFNPRANNTYTVTMTKPVHRFRWRVNGGR
;
A
#
# COMPACT_ATOMS: atom_id res chain seq x y z
N GLU A 1 21.37 14.54 15.59
CA GLU A 1 21.90 13.17 15.55
C GLU A 1 20.76 12.29 15.05
N TRP A 2 20.85 11.85 13.79
CA TRP A 2 19.78 11.14 13.07
C TRP A 2 19.90 9.65 13.33
N ASP A 3 19.52 9.21 14.53
CA ASP A 3 19.88 7.87 14.98
C ASP A 3 18.70 6.89 15.05
N ALA A 4 19.04 5.64 14.71
CA ALA A 4 18.30 4.37 14.74
C ALA A 4 17.28 4.01 13.62
N TYR A 5 16.60 4.93 12.92
CA TYR A 5 15.49 4.53 12.02
C TYR A 5 15.46 5.20 10.63
N ALA A 6 16.60 5.72 10.16
CA ALA A 6 16.74 6.38 8.86
C ALA A 6 16.49 5.49 7.62
N GLY A 7 15.93 4.28 7.78
CA GLY A 7 15.47 3.40 6.70
C GLY A 7 13.96 3.13 6.69
N ASN A 8 13.21 3.53 7.73
CA ASN A 8 11.77 3.26 7.88
C ASN A 8 10.88 4.39 7.31
N TYR A 9 11.27 4.99 6.19
CA TYR A 9 10.51 6.07 5.54
C TYR A 9 9.21 5.60 4.83
N THR A 10 8.74 4.38 5.07
CA THR A 10 7.61 3.78 4.33
C THR A 10 6.37 3.48 5.18
N SER A 11 6.40 3.74 6.49
CA SER A 11 5.23 3.51 7.35
C SER A 11 4.39 4.78 7.48
N ASP A 12 3.39 4.94 6.60
CA ASP A 12 2.28 5.89 6.80
C ASP A 12 1.21 5.21 7.67
N TYR A 13 1.39 5.21 8.99
CA TYR A 13 0.37 4.72 9.91
C TYR A 13 -0.79 5.71 9.93
N ARG A 14 -1.96 5.25 9.51
CA ARG A 14 -3.19 6.04 9.58
C ARG A 14 -4.27 5.25 10.30
N ALA A 15 -4.95 5.91 11.24
CA ALA A 15 -6.03 5.31 12.00
C ALA A 15 -7.22 5.00 11.09
N VAL A 16 -7.79 3.80 11.23
CA VAL A 16 -9.03 3.43 10.54
C VAL A 16 -10.20 4.15 11.22
N ALA A 17 -11.01 4.86 10.46
CA ALA A 17 -12.22 5.51 10.98
C ALA A 17 -13.20 4.45 11.52
N ASN A 18 -13.70 4.65 12.75
CA ASN A 18 -14.66 3.75 13.39
C ASN A 18 -15.91 3.54 12.51
N GLY A 19 -16.20 2.29 12.13
CA GLY A 19 -17.41 1.89 11.43
C GLY A 19 -17.51 2.32 9.96
N GLY A 20 -16.44 2.83 9.35
CA GLY A 20 -16.43 3.36 7.98
C GLY A 20 -15.41 2.73 7.04
N VAL A 21 -15.47 3.13 5.77
CA VAL A 21 -14.41 2.85 4.79
C VAL A 21 -13.36 3.94 4.93
N SER A 22 -12.12 3.55 5.23
CA SER A 22 -10.97 4.45 5.18
C SER A 22 -10.21 4.22 3.87
N GLU A 23 -9.92 5.29 3.13
CA GLU A 23 -9.16 5.22 1.88
C GLU A 23 -8.05 6.26 1.90
N TRP A 24 -6.86 5.86 1.45
CA TRP A 24 -5.70 6.74 1.37
C TRP A 24 -4.89 6.45 0.10
N SER A 25 -4.54 7.52 -0.60
CA SER A 25 -3.73 7.47 -1.82
C SER A 25 -2.25 7.49 -1.49
N PHE A 26 -1.45 6.73 -2.23
CA PHE A 26 0.00 6.81 -2.21
C PHE A 26 0.58 6.62 -3.61
N GLU A 27 1.83 7.03 -3.78
CA GLU A 27 2.55 6.92 -5.06
C GLU A 27 3.84 6.14 -4.86
N VAL A 28 4.17 5.28 -5.82
CA VAL A 28 5.53 4.75 -5.98
C VAL A 28 6.20 5.52 -7.09
N ARG A 29 7.40 6.03 -6.81
CA ARG A 29 8.19 6.84 -7.75
C ARG A 29 9.51 6.14 -8.07
N SER A 30 9.92 6.26 -9.31
CA SER A 30 11.14 5.70 -9.88
C SER A 30 11.71 6.72 -10.87
N ASP A 31 13.02 6.67 -11.11
CA ASP A 31 13.70 7.45 -12.16
C ASP A 31 13.27 7.04 -13.57
N GLN A 32 13.01 5.76 -13.78
CA GLN A 32 12.55 5.17 -15.03
C GLN A 32 11.44 4.14 -14.81
N PRO A 33 10.56 3.90 -15.81
CA PRO A 33 9.60 2.80 -15.80
C PRO A 33 10.30 1.47 -15.49
N ARG A 34 9.77 0.72 -14.53
CA ARG A 34 10.33 -0.56 -14.10
C ARG A 34 9.28 -1.46 -13.47
N THR A 35 9.58 -2.75 -13.40
CA THR A 35 8.79 -3.68 -12.59
C THR A 35 9.22 -3.56 -11.12
N ILE A 36 8.25 -3.39 -10.24
CA ILE A 36 8.44 -3.34 -8.79
C ILE A 36 7.74 -4.50 -8.11
N THR A 37 8.20 -4.83 -6.91
CA THR A 37 7.56 -5.78 -6.02
C THR A 37 7.10 -5.05 -4.77
N LEU A 38 5.82 -5.17 -4.45
CA LEU A 38 5.21 -4.64 -3.23
C LEU A 38 4.92 -5.77 -2.26
N SER A 39 5.19 -5.56 -0.98
CA SER A 39 4.81 -6.46 0.11
C SER A 39 4.31 -5.65 1.29
N TRP A 40 3.50 -6.28 2.15
CA TRP A 40 2.89 -5.64 3.30
C TRP A 40 3.10 -6.51 4.53
N ALA A 41 3.47 -5.87 5.63
CA ALA A 41 3.53 -6.47 6.95
C ALA A 41 2.46 -5.82 7.84
N GLY A 42 1.81 -6.61 8.68
CA GLY A 42 0.80 -6.10 9.60
C GLY A 42 -0.14 -7.18 10.14
N PRO A 43 -1.04 -6.80 11.07
CA PRO A 43 -2.04 -7.69 11.62
C PRO A 43 -2.93 -8.30 10.52
N GLN A 44 -3.14 -9.61 10.59
CA GLN A 44 -3.85 -10.35 9.54
C GLN A 44 -5.31 -9.91 9.42
N ASP A 45 -5.96 -9.57 10.53
CA ASP A 45 -7.32 -9.01 10.59
C ASP A 45 -7.41 -7.70 9.79
N VAL A 46 -6.46 -6.78 9.97
CA VAL A 46 -6.42 -5.52 9.20
C VAL A 46 -6.23 -5.79 7.71
N LEU A 47 -5.30 -6.67 7.34
CA LEU A 47 -5.00 -6.98 5.94
C LEU A 47 -6.17 -7.69 5.23
N GLN A 48 -6.88 -8.57 5.92
CA GLN A 48 -8.06 -9.26 5.39
C GLN A 48 -9.21 -8.29 5.04
N HIS A 49 -9.30 -7.17 5.75
CA HIS A 49 -10.28 -6.11 5.48
C HIS A 49 -9.76 -5.00 4.55
N SER A 50 -8.55 -5.16 4.01
CA SER A 50 -7.89 -4.19 3.16
C SER A 50 -7.96 -4.57 1.68
N LYS A 51 -7.88 -3.55 0.82
CA LYS A 51 -7.74 -3.66 -0.64
C LYS A 51 -6.71 -2.65 -1.12
N LEU A 52 -5.82 -3.09 -2.01
CA LEU A 52 -4.93 -2.22 -2.76
C LEU A 52 -5.51 -2.03 -4.17
N LEU A 53 -5.87 -0.80 -4.50
CA LEU A 53 -6.40 -0.40 -5.80
C LEU A 53 -5.26 0.24 -6.60
N ASP A 54 -4.99 -0.28 -7.79
CA ASP A 54 -4.07 0.31 -8.76
C ASP A 54 -4.84 1.26 -9.67
N ASP A 55 -4.56 2.57 -9.58
CA ASP A 55 -5.31 3.57 -10.33
C ASP A 55 -4.93 3.62 -11.81
N GLU A 56 -3.75 3.14 -12.20
CA GLU A 56 -3.32 3.09 -13.59
C GLU A 56 -3.92 1.86 -14.30
N THR A 57 -3.89 0.68 -13.68
CA THR A 57 -4.34 -0.57 -14.31
C THR A 57 -5.76 -0.99 -13.94
N LYS A 58 -6.39 -0.31 -12.96
CA LYS A 58 -7.69 -0.65 -12.37
C LYS A 58 -7.74 -2.03 -11.70
N LYS A 59 -6.58 -2.66 -11.47
CA LYS A 59 -6.50 -3.92 -10.72
C LYS A 59 -6.74 -3.69 -9.24
N ILE A 60 -7.32 -4.70 -8.61
CA ILE A 60 -7.54 -4.73 -7.16
C ILE A 60 -6.78 -5.93 -6.61
N PHE A 61 -5.91 -5.69 -5.65
CA PHE A 61 -5.18 -6.72 -4.92
C PHE A 61 -5.74 -6.85 -3.51
N ASN A 62 -5.87 -8.08 -3.03
CA ASN A 62 -6.21 -8.37 -1.63
C ASN A 62 -4.90 -8.58 -0.87
N PRO A 63 -4.45 -7.63 -0.04
CA PRO A 63 -3.19 -7.70 0.69
C PRO A 63 -3.19 -8.89 1.66
N ARG A 64 -2.05 -9.57 1.77
CA ARG A 64 -1.82 -10.66 2.73
C ARG A 64 -0.44 -10.51 3.33
N ALA A 65 -0.32 -10.82 4.62
CA ALA A 65 0.97 -10.81 5.30
C ALA A 65 1.93 -11.76 4.58
N ASN A 66 3.19 -11.34 4.44
CA ASN A 66 4.26 -12.11 3.81
C ASN A 66 4.02 -12.49 2.34
N ASN A 67 3.09 -11.80 1.66
CA ASN A 67 2.86 -11.99 0.24
C ASN A 67 3.46 -10.82 -0.57
N THR A 68 3.83 -11.12 -1.82
CA THR A 68 4.41 -10.14 -2.75
C THR A 68 3.52 -9.95 -3.97
N TYR A 69 3.44 -8.71 -4.45
CA TYR A 69 2.66 -8.31 -5.63
C TYR A 69 3.59 -7.63 -6.62
N THR A 70 3.70 -8.19 -7.82
CA THR A 70 4.50 -7.60 -8.90
C THR A 70 3.66 -6.61 -9.69
N VAL A 71 4.16 -5.38 -9.84
CA VAL A 71 3.52 -4.31 -10.61
C VAL A 71 4.49 -3.80 -11.67
N THR A 72 4.05 -3.74 -12.91
CA THR A 72 4.79 -3.11 -14.00
C THR A 72 4.45 -1.63 -14.06
N MET A 73 5.39 -0.76 -13.66
CA MET A 73 5.23 0.68 -13.81
C MET A 73 5.55 1.09 -15.25
N THR A 74 4.56 1.61 -15.98
CA THR A 74 4.75 2.13 -17.35
C THR A 74 5.19 3.59 -17.38
N LYS A 75 5.11 4.28 -16.23
CA LYS A 75 5.54 5.66 -16.02
C LYS A 75 6.47 5.74 -14.80
N PRO A 76 7.28 6.81 -14.67
CA PRO A 76 8.10 7.07 -13.48
C PRO A 76 7.31 7.18 -12.17
N VAL A 77 6.01 7.48 -12.23
CA VAL A 77 5.11 7.57 -11.07
C VAL A 77 3.94 6.62 -11.27
N HIS A 78 3.65 5.79 -10.27
CA HIS A 78 2.53 4.85 -10.26
C HIS A 78 1.66 5.08 -9.02
N ARG A 79 0.35 5.27 -9.21
CA ARG A 79 -0.57 5.66 -8.15
C ARG A 79 -1.41 4.50 -7.66
N PHE A 80 -1.60 4.47 -6.36
CA PHE A 80 -2.43 3.48 -5.69
C PHE A 80 -3.35 4.15 -4.68
N ARG A 81 -4.46 3.46 -4.39
CA ARG A 81 -5.30 3.74 -3.23
C ARG A 81 -5.38 2.50 -2.38
N TRP A 82 -5.07 2.65 -1.10
CA TRP A 82 -5.32 1.61 -0.13
C TRP A 82 -6.64 1.90 0.58
N ARG A 83 -7.49 0.88 0.64
CA ARG A 83 -8.82 0.95 1.22
C ARG A 83 -8.95 -0.08 2.33
N VAL A 84 -9.35 0.34 3.51
CA VAL A 84 -9.71 -0.53 4.64
C VAL A 84 -11.19 -0.38 4.91
N ASN A 85 -11.91 -1.49 4.95
CA ASN A 85 -13.28 -1.49 5.46
C ASN A 85 -13.22 -1.75 6.96
N GLY A 86 -13.62 -0.79 7.79
CA GLY A 86 -13.71 -1.01 9.23
C GLY A 86 -14.63 -2.19 9.52
N GLY A 87 -14.08 -3.24 10.15
CA GLY A 87 -14.88 -4.33 10.71
C GLY A 87 -15.84 -3.74 11.75
N ARG A 88 -17.08 -4.25 11.75
CA ARG A 88 -18.11 -3.86 12.70
C ARG A 88 -17.90 -4.56 14.04
#